data_AF-A0A3A6JLG3-F1
#
_entry.id   AF-A0A3A6JLG3-F1
#
_cell.length_a   1.000
_cell.length_b   1.000
_cell.length_c   1.000
_cell.angle_alpha   90.00
_cell.angle_beta   90.00
_cell.angle_gamma   90.00
#
_symmetry.space_group_name_H-M   'P 1'
#
loop_
_entity.id
_entity.type
_entity.pdbx_description
1 polymer ?
#
loop_
_entity_poly.entity_id
_entity_poly.type
_entity_poly.pdbx_seq_one_letter_code
_entity_poly.pdbx_strand_id
1 'polypeptide(L)'
;MAKNNWNNSPKKNLPSDMPSLKYNSREINKDIPIEEVMSRYAGSTMQRNKKFHCPNPQHPDKNPSATVNHDRNTCRCWSCATTFTPITVVMQNCDLPFPQACERLVEDFGLDKYRYSNLAEVEEYWKPASERKFIDSWYLENSEIENIGLIPNAQFKVTLDADEYFKVVCGDVPMEGKDGGTISVSFEEAAKYDFLPQSFANEENQKGFSLRQMWLDGNWEDKISIEDMIIGKCDETFLNNKKNKEFMEQKVASYDASYSPDLQNRLKELCMEYIERGLERVENGSDISLPAVKSPKVERAMAETMQVYNYREILRSGYFEARNEKAEATYKKVMGRRAEREKDMKKHPQNYRSTVEEPTKNTDDRDDI
;
A
#
# COMPACT_ATOMS: atom_id res chain seq x y z
N MET A 1 38.38 2.50 -12.06
CA MET A 1 37.01 3.02 -12.30
C MET A 1 36.03 1.93 -11.93
N ALA A 2 35.40 2.03 -10.75
CA ALA A 2 34.51 1.00 -10.24
C ALA A 2 33.19 1.04 -11.04
N LYS A 3 32.85 -0.08 -11.68
CA LYS A 3 31.55 -0.28 -12.34
C LYS A 3 30.51 -0.45 -11.23
N ASN A 4 29.78 0.60 -10.89
CA ASN A 4 28.61 0.46 -10.03
C ASN A 4 27.57 -0.33 -10.84
N ASN A 5 27.21 -1.51 -10.35
CA ASN A 5 26.26 -2.41 -10.97
C ASN A 5 24.91 -2.20 -10.28
N TRP A 6 24.14 -1.22 -10.75
CA TRP A 6 22.91 -0.72 -10.12
C TRP A 6 21.74 -1.73 -10.13
N ASN A 7 21.90 -2.88 -10.78
CA ASN A 7 20.87 -3.92 -10.87
C ASN A 7 20.88 -4.94 -9.71
N ASN A 8 21.84 -4.86 -8.78
CA ASN A 8 21.98 -5.84 -7.68
C ASN A 8 21.56 -5.34 -6.30
N SER A 9 21.00 -4.13 -6.16
CA SER A 9 20.44 -3.70 -4.87
C SER A 9 19.08 -4.37 -4.63
N PRO A 10 18.80 -4.89 -3.42
CA PRO A 10 17.54 -5.57 -3.14
C PRO A 10 16.38 -4.57 -3.26
N LYS A 11 15.61 -4.69 -4.35
CA LYS A 11 14.43 -3.89 -4.69
C LYS A 11 13.28 -3.93 -3.66
N LYS A 12 13.47 -4.53 -2.48
CA LYS A 12 12.39 -4.88 -1.56
C LYS A 12 11.86 -3.73 -0.69
N ASN A 13 12.55 -2.59 -0.62
CA ASN A 13 12.17 -1.48 0.28
C ASN A 13 12.22 -0.09 -0.39
N LEU A 14 11.96 0.02 -1.69
CA LEU A 14 11.93 1.33 -2.36
C LEU A 14 10.50 1.90 -2.37
N PRO A 15 10.29 3.16 -1.96
CA PRO A 15 8.96 3.79 -1.99
C PRO A 15 8.34 3.73 -3.38
N SER A 16 7.03 3.48 -3.47
CA SER A 16 6.29 3.40 -4.75
C SER A 16 6.29 4.70 -5.56
N ASP A 17 6.61 5.82 -4.92
CA ASP A 17 6.64 7.16 -5.52
C ASP A 17 8.01 7.52 -6.14
N MET A 18 8.95 6.57 -6.17
CA MET A 18 10.26 6.80 -6.78
C MET A 18 10.12 7.00 -8.31
N PRO A 19 10.73 8.06 -8.90
CA PRO A 19 10.72 8.24 -10.34
C PRO A 19 11.43 7.04 -10.99
N SER A 20 10.68 6.26 -11.75
CA SER A 20 11.26 5.17 -12.53
C SER A 20 12.18 5.72 -13.62
N LEU A 21 13.28 5.02 -13.91
CA LEU A 21 14.15 5.38 -15.02
C LEU A 21 13.39 5.28 -16.33
N LYS A 22 13.27 6.42 -17.01
CA LYS A 22 12.56 6.60 -18.28
C LYS A 22 13.55 7.09 -19.32
N TYR A 23 13.40 6.57 -20.54
CA TYR A 23 14.18 6.97 -21.70
C TYR A 23 13.33 7.84 -22.63
N ASN A 24 13.95 8.86 -23.21
CA ASN A 24 13.33 9.70 -24.22
C ASN A 24 13.35 8.97 -25.57
N SER A 25 12.36 8.11 -25.80
CA SER A 25 12.26 7.30 -27.02
C SER A 25 12.13 8.11 -28.30
N ARG A 26 11.58 9.33 -28.21
CA ARG A 26 11.45 10.21 -29.37
C ARG A 26 12.82 10.68 -29.84
N GLU A 27 13.69 11.10 -28.93
CA GLU A 27 15.05 11.52 -29.25
C GLU A 27 15.91 10.34 -29.69
N ILE A 28 15.83 9.20 -29.00
CA ILE A 28 16.56 7.97 -29.39
C ILE A 28 16.18 7.55 -30.81
N ASN A 29 14.89 7.49 -31.14
CA ASN A 29 14.43 7.11 -32.48
C ASN A 29 14.75 8.17 -33.55
N LYS A 30 15.02 9.42 -33.17
CA LYS A 30 15.37 10.49 -34.11
C LYS A 30 16.87 10.53 -34.39
N ASP A 31 17.68 10.40 -33.35
CA ASP A 31 19.12 10.70 -33.40
C ASP A 31 19.95 9.45 -33.77
N ILE A 32 19.42 8.23 -33.59
CA ILE A 32 20.09 6.98 -33.98
C ILE A 32 19.65 6.54 -35.38
N PRO A 33 20.53 6.50 -36.41
CA PRO A 33 20.15 6.10 -37.76
C PRO A 33 19.62 4.67 -37.83
N ILE A 34 18.40 4.49 -38.36
CA ILE A 34 17.77 3.17 -38.42
C ILE A 34 18.54 2.18 -39.30
N GLU A 35 19.23 2.65 -40.33
CA GLU A 35 20.04 1.79 -41.21
C GLU A 35 21.21 1.15 -40.46
N GLU A 36 21.86 1.91 -39.58
CA GLU A 36 22.97 1.41 -38.77
C GLU A 36 22.47 0.39 -37.75
N VAL A 37 21.31 0.63 -37.15
CA VAL A 37 20.65 -0.33 -36.24
C VAL A 37 20.25 -1.61 -36.98
N MET A 38 19.64 -1.50 -38.17
CA MET A 38 19.27 -2.68 -38.97
C MET A 38 20.50 -3.49 -39.38
N SER A 39 21.60 -2.82 -39.76
CA SER A 39 22.85 -3.48 -40.08
C SER A 39 23.44 -4.20 -38.87
N ARG A 40 23.49 -3.52 -37.71
CA ARG A 40 24.15 -4.02 -36.49
C ARG A 40 23.38 -5.14 -35.80
N TYR A 41 22.05 -5.05 -35.70
CA TYR A 41 21.25 -6.00 -34.91
C TYR A 41 20.44 -6.99 -35.74
N ALA A 42 20.04 -6.62 -36.97
CA ALA A 42 19.25 -7.48 -37.85
C ALA A 42 20.04 -8.03 -39.05
N GLY A 43 21.34 -7.69 -39.17
CA GLY A 43 22.19 -8.07 -40.30
C GLY A 43 21.69 -7.56 -41.65
N SER A 44 20.80 -6.57 -41.65
CA SER A 44 20.07 -6.11 -42.84
C SER A 44 20.74 -4.89 -43.44
N THR A 45 21.25 -5.03 -44.67
CA THR A 45 21.94 -3.96 -45.42
C THR A 45 21.19 -3.59 -46.69
N MET A 46 21.47 -2.39 -47.21
CA MET A 46 20.83 -1.87 -48.40
C MET A 46 21.20 -2.72 -49.63
N GLN A 47 20.18 -3.18 -50.35
CA GLN A 47 20.34 -3.95 -51.58
C GLN A 47 20.45 -3.03 -52.81
N ARG A 48 20.87 -3.58 -53.95
CA ARG A 48 21.06 -2.83 -55.21
C ARG A 48 19.82 -2.05 -55.68
N ASN A 49 18.62 -2.50 -55.31
CA ASN A 49 17.34 -1.86 -55.63
C ASN A 49 16.89 -0.81 -54.59
N LYS A 50 17.77 -0.36 -53.69
CA LYS A 50 17.47 0.56 -52.58
C LYS A 50 16.42 0.02 -51.59
N LYS A 51 16.26 -1.30 -51.51
CA LYS A 51 15.41 -1.98 -50.52
C LYS A 51 16.27 -2.73 -49.51
N PHE A 52 15.65 -3.10 -48.40
CA PHE A 52 16.25 -3.89 -47.34
C PHE A 52 15.49 -5.21 -47.19
N HIS A 53 16.15 -6.23 -46.66
CA HIS A 53 15.43 -7.37 -46.11
C HIS A 53 14.66 -6.93 -44.85
N CYS A 54 13.55 -7.61 -44.57
CA CYS A 54 12.78 -7.36 -43.36
C CYS A 54 13.66 -7.52 -42.10
N PRO A 55 13.73 -6.52 -41.20
CA PRO A 55 14.52 -6.62 -39.98
C PRO A 55 13.86 -7.44 -38.87
N ASN A 56 12.65 -7.96 -39.09
CA ASN A 56 11.96 -8.81 -38.11
C ASN A 56 12.44 -10.27 -38.22
N PRO A 57 13.04 -10.85 -37.17
CA PRO A 57 13.52 -12.24 -37.21
C PRO A 57 12.41 -13.28 -37.40
N GLN A 58 11.17 -12.95 -37.04
CA GLN A 58 10.01 -13.83 -37.22
C GLN A 58 9.48 -13.85 -38.67
N HIS A 59 10.00 -12.98 -39.53
CA HIS A 59 9.67 -12.94 -40.95
C HIS A 59 10.97 -13.02 -41.79
N PRO A 60 11.51 -14.24 -42.01
CA PRO A 60 12.67 -14.46 -42.85
C PRO A 60 12.32 -14.12 -44.31
N ASP A 61 12.77 -12.95 -44.75
CA ASP A 61 12.39 -12.38 -46.03
C ASP A 61 13.37 -12.80 -47.13
N LYS A 62 12.94 -13.69 -48.03
CA LYS A 62 13.78 -14.15 -49.15
C LYS A 62 14.04 -13.05 -50.19
N ASN A 63 13.11 -12.10 -50.35
CA ASN A 63 13.20 -11.04 -51.35
C ASN A 63 13.08 -9.68 -50.67
N PRO A 64 14.04 -8.75 -50.82
CA PRO A 64 14.06 -7.51 -50.05
C PRO A 64 12.77 -6.69 -50.24
N SER A 65 11.96 -6.64 -49.19
CA SER A 65 10.63 -6.04 -49.19
C SER A 65 10.48 -4.82 -48.27
N ALA A 66 11.56 -4.42 -47.59
CA ALA A 66 11.55 -3.29 -46.67
C ALA A 66 12.11 -2.00 -47.28
N THR A 67 11.55 -0.86 -46.88
CA THR A 67 11.93 0.48 -47.35
C THR A 67 12.13 1.42 -46.17
N VAL A 68 13.22 2.18 -46.20
CA VAL A 68 13.53 3.21 -45.19
C VAL A 68 12.93 4.54 -45.61
N ASN A 69 12.28 5.21 -44.66
CA ASN A 69 11.91 6.61 -44.75
C ASN A 69 12.92 7.41 -43.91
N HIS A 70 13.81 8.14 -44.58
CA HIS A 70 14.86 8.92 -43.92
C HIS A 70 14.32 10.10 -43.12
N ASP A 71 13.25 10.77 -43.58
CA ASP A 71 12.65 11.91 -42.88
C ASP A 71 12.07 11.52 -41.52
N ARG A 72 11.51 10.31 -41.44
CA ARG A 72 10.92 9.76 -40.21
C ARG A 72 11.87 8.84 -39.44
N ASN A 73 13.03 8.53 -40.02
CA ASN A 73 13.97 7.53 -39.51
C ASN A 73 13.29 6.19 -39.14
N THR A 74 12.44 5.70 -40.05
CA THR A 74 11.66 4.46 -39.87
C THR A 74 11.83 3.53 -41.06
N CYS A 75 11.63 2.23 -40.84
CA CYS A 75 11.69 1.21 -41.88
C CYS A 75 10.34 0.50 -41.94
N ARG A 76 9.74 0.40 -43.12
CA ARG A 76 8.48 -0.33 -43.30
C ARG A 76 8.74 -1.54 -44.16
N CYS A 77 8.38 -2.72 -43.65
CA CYS A 77 8.32 -3.93 -44.45
C CYS A 77 6.95 -4.02 -45.14
N TRP A 78 6.93 -4.12 -46.46
CA TRP A 78 5.70 -4.21 -47.23
C TRP A 78 5.09 -5.62 -47.20
N SER A 79 5.88 -6.64 -46.89
CA SER A 79 5.39 -8.03 -46.79
C SER A 79 4.72 -8.35 -45.45
N CYS A 80 5.33 -7.96 -44.33
CA CYS A 80 4.75 -8.21 -43.00
C CYS A 80 3.95 -7.01 -42.44
N ALA A 81 3.86 -5.91 -43.21
CA ALA A 81 3.16 -4.68 -42.86
C ALA A 81 3.65 -3.94 -41.59
N THR A 82 4.72 -4.42 -40.94
CA THR A 82 5.28 -3.79 -39.74
C THR A 82 6.13 -2.57 -40.06
N THR A 83 6.01 -1.54 -39.23
CA THR A 83 6.91 -0.38 -39.23
C THR A 83 7.84 -0.47 -38.03
N PHE A 84 9.13 -0.32 -38.31
CA PHE A 84 10.21 -0.40 -37.34
C PHE A 84 10.81 0.99 -37.11
N THR A 85 11.08 1.28 -35.84
CA THR A 85 11.98 2.34 -35.37
C THR A 85 13.28 1.71 -34.86
N PRO A 86 14.36 2.49 -34.67
CA PRO A 86 15.59 2.03 -34.01
C PRO A 86 15.34 1.16 -32.77
N ILE A 87 14.49 1.61 -31.84
CA ILE A 87 14.16 0.87 -30.61
C ILE A 87 13.49 -0.47 -30.91
N THR A 88 12.48 -0.49 -31.79
CA THR A 88 11.73 -1.73 -32.07
C THR A 88 12.58 -2.80 -32.76
N VAL A 89 13.58 -2.40 -33.58
CA VAL A 89 14.52 -3.35 -34.20
C VAL A 89 15.32 -4.07 -33.12
N VAL A 90 15.84 -3.33 -32.14
CA VAL A 90 16.61 -3.91 -31.02
C VAL A 90 15.73 -4.77 -30.12
N MET A 91 14.52 -4.31 -29.78
CA MET A 91 13.58 -5.10 -28.98
C MET A 91 13.34 -6.48 -29.60
N GLN A 92 13.10 -6.53 -30.91
CA GLN A 92 12.77 -7.79 -31.60
C GLN A 92 13.98 -8.69 -31.86
N ASN A 93 15.13 -8.11 -32.23
CA ASN A 93 16.32 -8.90 -32.58
C ASN A 93 17.15 -9.33 -31.36
N CYS A 94 16.99 -8.65 -30.23
CA CYS A 94 17.70 -8.99 -28.99
C CYS A 94 16.81 -9.56 -27.88
N ASP A 95 15.50 -9.71 -28.14
CA ASP A 95 14.50 -10.13 -27.16
C ASP A 95 14.57 -9.31 -25.86
N LEU A 96 14.66 -7.98 -26.02
CA LEU A 96 14.81 -7.04 -24.91
C LEU A 96 13.51 -6.28 -24.65
N PRO A 97 13.09 -6.12 -23.38
CA PRO A 97 12.05 -5.18 -23.01
C PRO A 97 12.51 -3.73 -23.29
N PHE A 98 11.54 -2.85 -23.50
CA PHE A 98 11.76 -1.47 -23.95
C PHE A 98 12.86 -0.69 -23.20
N PRO A 99 12.94 -0.67 -21.85
CA PRO A 99 13.99 0.07 -21.16
C PRO A 99 15.40 -0.47 -21.46
N GLN A 100 15.55 -1.79 -21.57
CA GLN A 100 16.83 -2.44 -21.87
C GLN A 100 17.24 -2.22 -23.32
N ALA A 101 16.27 -2.18 -24.25
CA ALA A 101 16.55 -1.83 -25.65
C ALA A 101 17.02 -0.37 -25.80
N CYS A 102 16.43 0.56 -25.04
CA CYS A 102 16.87 1.96 -25.03
C CYS A 102 18.27 2.09 -24.42
N GLU A 103 18.54 1.43 -23.28
CA GLU A 103 19.85 1.41 -22.64
C GLU A 103 20.94 0.87 -23.58
N ARG A 104 20.66 -0.27 -24.23
CA ARG A 104 21.57 -0.89 -25.19
C ARG A 104 21.91 0.07 -26.33
N LEU A 105 20.90 0.72 -26.91
CA LEU A 105 21.09 1.69 -27.99
C LEU A 105 21.94 2.89 -27.56
N VAL A 106 21.68 3.45 -26.37
CA VAL A 106 22.46 4.57 -25.82
C VAL A 106 23.92 4.18 -25.64
N GLU A 107 24.19 2.99 -25.10
CA GLU A 107 25.56 2.48 -24.88
C GLU A 107 26.27 2.16 -26.20
N ASP A 108 25.62 1.42 -27.09
CA ASP A 108 26.21 0.92 -28.33
C ASP A 108 26.55 2.03 -29.32
N PHE A 109 25.82 3.14 -29.28
CA PHE A 109 26.05 4.34 -30.11
C PHE A 109 26.79 5.45 -29.36
N GLY A 110 27.25 5.21 -28.13
CA GLY A 110 28.03 6.18 -27.36
C GLY A 110 27.29 7.48 -27.06
N LEU A 111 25.96 7.42 -26.91
CA LEU A 111 25.13 8.57 -26.59
C LEU A 111 25.22 8.90 -25.10
N ASP A 112 25.06 10.18 -24.77
CA ASP A 112 25.04 10.63 -23.38
C ASP A 112 23.75 10.18 -22.67
N LYS A 113 23.89 9.25 -21.73
CA LYS A 113 22.77 8.70 -20.95
C LYS A 113 21.96 9.79 -20.22
N TYR A 114 22.59 10.88 -19.78
CA TYR A 114 21.89 11.98 -19.10
C TYR A 114 21.00 12.80 -20.02
N ARG A 115 21.34 12.87 -21.31
CA ARG A 115 20.53 13.56 -22.32
C ARG A 115 19.30 12.74 -22.72
N TYR A 116 19.46 11.43 -22.88
CA TYR A 116 18.41 10.54 -23.40
C TYR A 116 17.58 9.84 -22.32
N SER A 117 17.76 10.18 -21.05
CA SER A 117 16.98 9.63 -19.95
C SER A 117 16.79 10.64 -18.83
N ASN A 118 15.85 10.38 -17.93
CA ASN A 118 15.71 11.15 -16.70
C ASN A 118 16.72 10.71 -15.62
N LEU A 119 17.89 10.16 -16.01
CA LEU A 119 18.88 9.68 -15.04
C LEU A 119 19.34 10.79 -14.09
N ALA A 120 19.42 12.04 -14.52
CA ALA A 120 19.76 13.16 -13.64
C ALA A 120 18.70 13.37 -12.54
N GLU A 121 17.41 13.33 -12.88
CA GLU A 121 16.28 13.44 -11.93
C GLU A 121 16.26 12.24 -10.97
N VAL A 122 16.48 11.04 -11.53
CA VAL A 122 16.60 9.80 -10.75
C VAL A 122 17.76 9.94 -9.78
N GLU A 123 18.97 10.25 -10.24
CA GLU A 123 20.15 10.44 -9.40
C GLU A 123 19.99 11.57 -8.37
N GLU A 124 19.32 12.67 -8.71
CA GLU A 124 19.00 13.74 -7.77
C GLU A 124 18.07 13.27 -6.64
N TYR A 125 17.08 12.42 -6.96
CA TYR A 125 16.26 11.73 -5.97
C TYR A 125 17.07 10.70 -5.15
N TRP A 126 18.11 10.08 -5.74
CA TRP A 126 19.03 9.15 -5.05
C TRP A 126 20.18 9.83 -4.30
N LYS A 127 20.51 11.10 -4.58
CA LYS A 127 21.55 11.86 -3.85
C LYS A 127 21.27 11.90 -2.34
N PRO A 128 20.05 12.20 -1.87
CA PRO A 128 19.66 12.04 -0.46
C PRO A 128 19.93 10.64 0.10
N ALA A 129 19.67 9.58 -0.68
CA ALA A 129 19.90 8.20 -0.26
C ALA A 129 21.41 7.87 -0.14
N SER A 130 22.24 8.42 -1.03
CA SER A 130 23.71 8.27 -0.99
C SER A 130 24.37 9.12 0.12
N GLU A 131 23.74 10.24 0.50
CA GLU A 131 24.16 11.13 1.58
C GLU A 131 23.46 10.82 2.94
N ARG A 132 22.85 9.64 3.14
CA ARG A 132 22.11 9.32 4.38
C ARG A 132 21.24 10.50 4.87
N LYS A 133 20.41 11.06 4.00
CA LYS A 133 19.26 11.87 4.42
C LYS A 133 18.07 10.94 4.51
N PHE A 134 17.38 10.95 5.65
CA PHE A 134 16.13 10.22 5.82
C PHE A 134 15.12 10.63 4.73
N ILE A 135 14.53 9.65 4.05
CA ILE A 135 13.51 9.89 3.02
C ILE A 135 12.14 9.89 3.69
N ASP A 136 11.56 11.09 3.79
CA ASP A 136 10.21 11.31 4.28
C ASP A 136 9.18 10.87 3.23
N SER A 137 8.75 9.61 3.35
CA SER A 137 7.76 9.01 2.47
C SER A 137 6.91 8.04 3.28
N TRP A 138 5.62 7.98 2.95
CA TRP A 138 4.71 6.98 3.49
C TRP A 138 5.21 5.58 3.15
N TYR A 139 5.21 4.68 4.14
CA TYR A 139 5.93 3.41 4.05
C TYR A 139 5.09 2.19 4.46
N LEU A 140 3.79 2.36 4.74
CA LEU A 140 2.87 1.27 5.07
C LEU A 140 1.92 0.96 3.92
N GLU A 141 1.69 -0.33 3.67
CA GLU A 141 0.66 -0.80 2.77
C GLU A 141 -0.70 -0.84 3.49
N ASN A 142 -1.79 -0.74 2.72
CA ASN A 142 -3.15 -0.83 3.26
C ASN A 142 -3.40 -2.12 4.05
N SER A 143 -2.82 -3.24 3.58
CA SER A 143 -2.91 -4.53 4.26
C SER A 143 -2.24 -4.51 5.65
N GLU A 144 -1.13 -3.80 5.81
CA GLU A 144 -0.42 -3.64 7.08
C GLU A 144 -1.25 -2.82 8.08
N ILE A 145 -1.95 -1.80 7.59
CA ILE A 145 -2.88 -0.96 8.36
C ILE A 145 -4.11 -1.77 8.82
N GLU A 146 -4.69 -2.58 7.92
CA GLU A 146 -5.83 -3.45 8.24
C GLU A 146 -5.50 -4.52 9.27
N ASN A 147 -4.27 -5.06 9.25
CA ASN A 147 -3.83 -6.09 10.19
C ASN A 147 -3.88 -5.61 11.65
N ILE A 148 -3.67 -4.31 11.88
CA ILE A 148 -3.73 -3.67 13.21
C ILE A 148 -5.09 -3.03 13.51
N GLY A 149 -6.12 -3.35 12.72
CA GLY A 149 -7.50 -2.93 12.95
C GLY A 149 -7.78 -1.48 12.58
N LEU A 150 -6.90 -0.85 11.79
CA LEU A 150 -7.15 0.46 11.20
C LEU A 150 -7.77 0.30 9.81
N ILE A 151 -8.58 1.28 9.40
CA ILE A 151 -9.21 1.29 8.07
C ILE A 151 -8.41 2.28 7.20
N PRO A 152 -7.75 1.83 6.12
CA PRO A 152 -6.85 2.67 5.31
C PRO A 152 -7.51 3.93 4.72
N ASN A 153 -8.81 3.82 4.42
CA ASN A 153 -9.64 4.88 3.82
C ASN A 153 -10.87 5.21 4.69
N ALA A 154 -10.76 5.12 6.02
CA ALA A 154 -11.90 5.43 6.87
C ALA A 154 -12.33 6.89 6.66
N GLN A 155 -13.64 7.11 6.47
CA GLN A 155 -14.23 8.37 6.93
C GLN A 155 -14.07 8.35 8.46
N PHE A 156 -13.04 9.03 8.96
CA PHE A 156 -12.69 9.01 10.38
C PHE A 156 -13.88 9.54 11.20
N LYS A 157 -14.32 8.72 12.16
CA LYS A 157 -15.25 9.16 13.21
C LYS A 157 -14.42 9.51 14.43
N VAL A 158 -14.70 10.67 15.02
CA VAL A 158 -14.07 11.15 16.25
C VAL A 158 -14.94 10.69 17.42
N THR A 159 -14.32 10.07 18.42
CA THR A 159 -15.00 9.70 19.66
C THR A 159 -14.82 10.82 20.68
N LEU A 160 -15.92 11.44 21.09
CA LEU A 160 -15.96 12.55 22.03
C LEU A 160 -16.66 12.13 23.33
N ASP A 161 -16.44 12.89 24.39
CA ASP A 161 -17.28 12.81 25.59
C ASP A 161 -18.69 13.30 25.24
N ALA A 162 -19.71 12.49 25.56
CA ALA A 162 -21.07 12.80 25.15
C ALA A 162 -21.61 14.06 25.84
N ASP A 163 -21.26 14.28 27.11
CA ASP A 163 -21.74 15.44 27.86
C ASP A 163 -21.10 16.73 27.34
N GLU A 164 -19.81 16.69 27.02
CA GLU A 164 -19.09 17.80 26.38
C GLU A 164 -19.66 18.10 24.99
N TYR A 165 -19.92 17.06 24.19
CA TYR A 165 -20.55 17.18 22.88
C TYR A 165 -21.91 17.87 22.94
N PHE A 166 -22.85 17.35 23.75
CA PHE A 166 -24.20 17.90 23.82
C PHE A 166 -24.24 19.30 24.42
N LYS A 167 -23.34 19.65 25.35
CA LYS A 167 -23.23 21.04 25.85
C LYS A 167 -22.87 22.01 24.73
N VAL A 168 -21.89 21.68 23.89
CA VAL A 168 -21.45 22.57 22.80
C VAL A 168 -22.50 22.62 21.68
N VAL A 169 -23.11 21.49 21.33
CA VAL A 169 -24.05 21.41 20.20
C VAL A 169 -25.45 21.88 20.55
N CYS A 170 -25.94 21.57 21.74
CA CYS A 170 -27.32 21.78 22.14
C CYS A 170 -27.48 22.83 23.26
N GLY A 171 -26.39 23.29 23.89
CA GLY A 171 -26.43 24.26 24.98
C GLY A 171 -26.85 23.71 26.34
N ASP A 172 -27.21 22.42 26.43
CA ASP A 172 -27.58 21.72 27.66
C ASP A 172 -27.30 20.21 27.52
N VAL A 173 -27.17 19.49 28.64
CA VAL A 173 -27.02 18.03 28.65
C VAL A 173 -28.41 17.38 28.73
N PRO A 174 -28.79 16.47 27.83
CA PRO A 174 -30.06 15.77 27.90
C PRO A 174 -30.22 15.05 29.25
N MET A 175 -31.31 15.34 29.97
CA MET A 175 -31.61 14.81 31.31
C MET A 175 -31.59 13.27 31.43
N GLU A 176 -31.68 12.53 30.32
CA GLU A 176 -31.78 11.07 30.30
C GLU A 176 -30.44 10.32 30.16
N GLY A 177 -29.31 11.01 30.06
CA GLY A 177 -27.99 10.39 29.87
C GLY A 177 -27.03 10.62 31.03
N LYS A 178 -27.38 10.26 32.27
CA LYS A 178 -26.53 10.51 33.46
C LYS A 178 -25.35 9.56 33.64
N ASP A 179 -25.04 8.74 32.64
CA ASP A 179 -23.89 7.83 32.67
C ASP A 179 -22.93 8.25 31.56
N GLY A 180 -21.83 8.91 31.94
CA GLY A 180 -20.80 9.48 31.07
C GLY A 180 -20.35 8.51 29.96
N GLY A 181 -21.00 8.63 28.81
CA GLY A 181 -20.77 7.85 27.62
C GLY A 181 -19.90 8.59 26.63
N THR A 182 -19.37 7.86 25.66
CA THR A 182 -18.71 8.46 24.50
C THR A 182 -19.64 8.45 23.30
N ILE A 183 -19.55 9.48 22.47
CA ILE A 183 -20.29 9.61 21.22
C ILE A 183 -19.32 9.61 20.03
N SER A 184 -19.64 8.84 18.98
CA SER A 184 -18.86 8.83 17.75
C SER A 184 -19.51 9.73 16.71
N VAL A 185 -18.85 10.84 16.38
CA VAL A 185 -19.32 11.84 15.41
C VAL A 185 -18.44 11.82 14.17
N SER A 186 -18.92 12.33 13.04
CA SER A 186 -18.07 12.49 11.86
C SER A 186 -17.00 13.55 12.10
N PHE A 187 -15.90 13.49 11.35
CA PHE A 187 -14.87 14.54 11.38
C PHE A 187 -15.45 15.94 11.06
N GLU A 188 -16.39 16.01 10.12
CA GLU A 188 -17.11 17.24 9.75
C GLU A 188 -17.86 17.83 10.95
N GLU A 189 -18.53 16.98 11.71
CA GLU A 189 -19.31 17.40 12.87
C GLU A 189 -18.41 17.81 14.04
N ALA A 190 -17.30 17.11 14.27
CA ALA A 190 -16.30 17.51 15.25
C ALA A 190 -15.65 18.87 14.91
N ALA A 191 -15.30 19.09 13.64
CA ALA A 191 -14.71 20.35 13.17
C ALA A 191 -15.69 21.52 13.24
N LYS A 192 -16.96 21.29 12.88
CA LYS A 192 -18.03 22.31 12.93
C LYS A 192 -18.22 22.90 14.34
N TYR A 193 -18.00 22.10 15.37
CA TYR A 193 -18.18 22.49 16.77
C TYR A 193 -16.86 22.69 17.52
N ASP A 194 -15.76 22.93 16.79
CA ASP A 194 -14.42 23.25 17.34
C ASP A 194 -13.84 22.20 18.31
N PHE A 195 -14.24 20.93 18.19
CA PHE A 195 -13.64 19.83 18.95
C PHE A 195 -12.26 19.39 18.45
N LEU A 196 -11.82 19.95 17.32
CA LEU A 196 -10.53 19.69 16.69
C LEU A 196 -9.75 21.01 16.53
N PRO A 197 -8.40 20.99 16.56
CA PRO A 197 -7.60 22.16 16.26
C PRO A 197 -7.97 22.76 14.89
N GLN A 198 -8.10 24.09 14.79
CA GLN A 198 -8.55 24.77 13.56
C GLN A 198 -7.70 24.49 12.32
N SER A 199 -6.46 24.02 12.47
CA SER A 199 -5.62 23.54 11.36
C SER A 199 -6.26 22.40 10.56
N PHE A 200 -7.20 21.66 11.15
CA PHE A 200 -7.93 20.57 10.52
C PHE A 200 -9.27 20.98 9.87
N ALA A 201 -9.76 22.20 10.11
CA ALA A 201 -11.13 22.62 9.79
C ALA A 201 -11.33 23.31 8.42
N ASN A 202 -10.29 23.43 7.58
CA ASN A 202 -10.41 24.09 6.27
C ASN A 202 -11.33 23.30 5.31
N GLU A 203 -12.11 23.98 4.47
CA GLU A 203 -13.11 23.34 3.58
C GLU A 203 -12.50 22.39 2.53
N GLU A 204 -11.21 22.52 2.18
CA GLU A 204 -10.50 21.55 1.34
C GLU A 204 -10.18 20.23 2.08
N ASN A 205 -10.25 20.24 3.41
CA ASN A 205 -9.93 19.12 4.30
C ASN A 205 -11.11 18.17 4.59
N GLN A 206 -12.28 18.42 3.98
CA GLN A 206 -13.51 17.64 4.17
C GLN A 206 -13.58 16.35 3.34
N LYS A 207 -12.59 16.09 2.47
CA LYS A 207 -12.45 14.79 1.79
C LYS A 207 -11.70 13.84 2.70
N GLY A 208 -12.39 12.88 3.31
CA GLY A 208 -11.80 11.89 4.23
C GLY A 208 -10.36 11.50 3.88
N PHE A 209 -9.41 11.98 4.68
CA PHE A 209 -8.00 11.81 4.39
C PHE A 209 -7.53 10.43 4.81
N SER A 210 -6.95 9.66 3.90
CA SER A 210 -6.20 8.45 4.27
C SER A 210 -5.01 8.80 5.17
N LEU A 211 -4.54 7.88 6.01
CA LEU A 211 -3.32 8.06 6.83
C LEU A 211 -2.11 8.47 5.98
N ARG A 212 -2.06 7.98 4.74
CA ARG A 212 -1.04 8.39 3.75
C ARG A 212 -1.14 9.87 3.44
N GLN A 213 -2.34 10.40 3.23
CA GLN A 213 -2.52 11.81 2.90
C GLN A 213 -2.21 12.69 4.12
N MET A 214 -2.64 12.28 5.32
CA MET A 214 -2.26 12.95 6.58
C MET A 214 -0.74 12.98 6.78
N TRP A 215 -0.03 11.91 6.40
CA TRP A 215 1.43 11.90 6.45
C TRP A 215 2.06 12.87 5.45
N LEU A 216 1.57 12.91 4.22
CA LEU A 216 2.14 13.75 3.16
C LEU A 216 1.92 15.25 3.43
N ASP A 217 0.75 15.61 3.95
CA ASP A 217 0.38 17.00 4.22
C ASP A 217 0.82 17.47 5.61
N GLY A 218 1.07 16.53 6.53
CA GLY A 218 1.41 16.80 7.92
C GLY A 218 2.85 17.29 8.13
N ASN A 219 3.02 18.11 9.16
CA ASN A 219 4.32 18.52 9.65
C ASN A 219 5.00 17.38 10.43
N TRP A 220 6.19 17.63 10.99
CA TRP A 220 6.93 16.58 11.72
C TRP A 220 6.26 16.15 13.04
N GLU A 221 5.51 17.02 13.71
CA GLU A 221 4.75 16.68 14.92
C GLU A 221 3.55 15.79 14.58
N ASP A 222 2.87 16.08 13.45
CA ASP A 222 1.79 15.24 12.93
C ASP A 222 2.31 13.83 12.58
N LYS A 223 3.47 13.75 11.90
CA LYS A 223 4.12 12.48 11.54
C LYS A 223 4.48 11.65 12.77
N ILE A 224 5.02 12.28 13.82
CA ILE A 224 5.30 11.62 15.11
C ILE A 224 4.01 11.08 15.71
N SER A 225 2.95 11.89 15.73
CA SER A 225 1.65 11.50 16.28
C SER A 225 1.02 10.34 15.52
N ILE A 226 1.18 10.31 14.19
CA ILE A 226 0.74 9.18 13.34
C ILE A 226 1.54 7.91 13.69
N GLU A 227 2.86 8.00 13.84
CA GLU A 227 3.69 6.86 14.29
C GLU A 227 3.24 6.33 15.65
N ASP A 228 3.01 7.22 16.63
CA ASP A 228 2.56 6.85 17.97
C ASP A 228 1.17 6.19 17.96
N MET A 229 0.25 6.69 17.13
CA MET A 229 -1.06 6.07 16.93
C MET A 229 -0.93 4.65 16.38
N ILE A 230 -0.10 4.45 15.35
CA ILE A 230 0.10 3.14 14.73
C ILE A 230 0.72 2.17 15.74
N ILE A 231 1.71 2.62 16.52
CA ILE A 231 2.33 1.83 17.59
C ILE A 231 1.29 1.45 18.65
N GLY A 232 0.49 2.40 19.12
CA GLY A 232 -0.59 2.14 20.08
C GLY A 232 -1.61 1.12 19.56
N LYS A 233 -1.90 1.14 18.25
CA LYS A 233 -2.77 0.13 17.61
C LYS A 233 -2.16 -1.25 17.49
N CYS A 234 -0.85 -1.35 17.26
CA CYS A 234 -0.14 -2.61 17.38
C CYS A 234 -0.28 -3.18 18.81
N ASP A 235 -0.01 -2.37 19.83
CA ASP A 235 -0.10 -2.78 21.25
C ASP A 235 -1.51 -3.20 21.65
N GLU A 236 -2.53 -2.44 21.22
CA GLU A 236 -3.94 -2.78 21.41
C GLU A 236 -4.27 -4.13 20.74
N THR A 237 -3.77 -4.36 19.53
CA THR A 237 -3.98 -5.61 18.79
C THR A 237 -3.37 -6.80 19.53
N PHE A 238 -2.14 -6.68 20.03
CA PHE A 238 -1.50 -7.74 20.82
C PHE A 238 -2.30 -8.05 22.09
N LEU A 239 -2.72 -7.01 22.81
CA LEU A 239 -3.49 -7.17 24.04
C LEU A 239 -4.85 -7.80 23.79
N ASN A 240 -5.56 -7.38 22.74
CA ASN A 240 -6.86 -7.93 22.36
C ASN A 240 -6.74 -9.39 21.92
N ASN A 241 -5.72 -9.74 21.13
CA ASN A 241 -5.47 -11.12 20.73
C ASN A 241 -5.18 -12.01 21.95
N LYS A 242 -4.37 -11.53 22.89
CA LYS A 242 -4.09 -12.24 24.16
C LYS A 242 -5.37 -12.47 24.95
N LYS A 243 -6.15 -11.42 25.22
CA LYS A 243 -7.42 -11.50 25.96
C LYS A 243 -8.42 -12.45 25.29
N ASN A 244 -8.55 -12.39 23.97
CA ASN A 244 -9.45 -13.24 23.21
C ASN A 244 -9.01 -14.71 23.26
N LYS A 245 -7.71 -14.98 23.15
CA LYS A 245 -7.15 -16.33 23.29
C LYS A 245 -7.43 -16.90 24.67
N GLU A 246 -7.11 -16.15 25.74
CA GLU A 246 -7.36 -16.54 27.13
C GLU A 246 -8.87 -16.77 27.40
N PHE A 247 -9.74 -15.92 26.85
CA PHE A 247 -11.18 -16.09 26.96
C PHE A 247 -11.67 -17.38 26.29
N MET A 248 -11.18 -17.69 25.08
CA MET A 248 -11.54 -18.92 24.38
C MET A 248 -11.04 -20.16 25.13
N GLU A 249 -9.80 -20.12 25.64
CA GLU A 249 -9.22 -21.20 26.44
C GLU A 249 -10.03 -21.45 27.73
N GLN A 250 -10.42 -20.38 28.44
CA GLN A 250 -11.27 -20.49 29.63
C GLN A 250 -12.64 -21.07 29.29
N LYS A 251 -13.25 -20.67 28.17
CA LYS A 251 -14.54 -21.23 27.73
C LYS A 251 -14.43 -22.72 27.42
N VAL A 252 -13.40 -23.13 26.69
CA VAL A 252 -13.14 -24.55 26.41
C VAL A 252 -12.94 -25.33 27.71
N ALA A 253 -12.12 -24.83 28.63
CA ALA A 253 -11.87 -25.49 29.92
C ALA A 253 -13.14 -25.61 30.77
N SER A 254 -13.97 -24.56 30.82
CA SER A 254 -15.24 -24.58 31.56
C SER A 254 -16.23 -25.60 30.99
N TYR A 255 -16.27 -25.74 29.66
CA TYR A 255 -17.07 -26.72 28.97
C TYR A 255 -16.57 -28.14 29.25
N ASP A 256 -15.26 -28.36 29.21
CA ASP A 256 -14.64 -29.65 29.52
C ASP A 256 -14.85 -30.11 30.96
N ALA A 257 -14.93 -29.17 31.90
CA ALA A 257 -15.30 -29.48 33.28
C ALA A 257 -16.79 -29.79 33.46
N SER A 258 -17.65 -29.23 32.59
CA SER A 258 -19.12 -29.31 32.73
C SER A 258 -19.72 -30.55 32.06
N TYR A 259 -19.07 -31.09 31.02
CA TYR A 259 -19.61 -32.19 30.22
C TYR A 259 -18.61 -33.35 30.11
N SER A 260 -19.06 -34.57 30.37
CA SER A 260 -18.24 -35.77 30.16
C SER A 260 -17.91 -35.96 28.66
N PRO A 261 -16.77 -36.58 28.31
CA PRO A 261 -16.38 -36.79 26.92
C PRO A 261 -17.46 -37.47 26.06
N ASP A 262 -18.16 -38.45 26.63
CA ASP A 262 -19.26 -39.14 25.94
C ASP A 262 -20.43 -38.20 25.61
N LEU A 263 -20.80 -37.34 26.56
CA LEU A 263 -21.87 -36.36 26.36
C LEU A 263 -21.44 -35.26 25.37
N GLN A 264 -20.17 -34.83 25.41
CA GLN A 264 -19.63 -33.89 24.43
C GLN A 264 -19.71 -34.47 23.01
N ASN A 265 -19.28 -35.71 22.82
CA ASN A 265 -19.33 -36.39 21.53
C ASN A 265 -20.77 -36.54 21.05
N ARG A 266 -21.69 -36.92 21.94
CA ARG A 266 -23.10 -37.06 21.58
C ARG A 266 -23.75 -35.73 21.18
N LEU A 267 -23.47 -34.65 21.91
CA LEU A 267 -23.94 -33.32 21.56
C LEU A 267 -23.36 -32.84 20.23
N LYS A 268 -22.09 -33.15 19.95
CA LYS A 268 -21.45 -32.83 18.67
C LYS A 268 -22.11 -33.59 17.50
N GLU A 269 -22.35 -34.90 17.64
CA GLU A 269 -23.07 -35.69 16.64
C GLU A 269 -24.45 -35.10 16.34
N LEU A 270 -25.20 -34.75 17.39
CA LEU A 270 -26.52 -34.11 17.24
C LEU A 270 -26.44 -32.77 16.51
N CYS A 271 -25.41 -31.96 16.77
CA CYS A 271 -25.18 -30.72 16.03
C CYS A 271 -24.92 -30.97 14.54
N MET A 272 -24.10 -31.97 14.20
CA MET A 272 -23.79 -32.31 12.82
C MET A 272 -25.01 -32.86 12.07
N GLU A 273 -25.76 -33.79 12.69
CA GLU A 273 -27.01 -34.32 12.14
C GLU A 273 -28.03 -33.19 11.85
N TYR A 274 -28.06 -32.17 12.70
CA TYR A 274 -28.96 -31.03 12.53
C TYR A 274 -28.55 -30.12 11.37
N ILE A 275 -27.25 -29.88 11.19
CA ILE A 275 -26.71 -29.11 10.05
C ILE A 275 -26.98 -29.86 8.73
N GLU A 276 -26.67 -31.15 8.68
CA GLU A 276 -26.87 -31.99 7.47
C GLU A 276 -28.33 -32.02 7.04
N ARG A 277 -29.25 -32.25 7.98
CA ARG A 277 -30.70 -32.22 7.70
C ARG A 277 -31.20 -30.83 7.31
N GLY A 278 -30.57 -29.77 7.80
CA GLY A 278 -30.85 -28.41 7.37
C GLY A 278 -30.47 -28.19 5.91
N LEU A 279 -29.27 -28.63 5.51
CA LEU A 279 -28.76 -28.53 4.15
C LEU A 279 -29.59 -29.33 3.14
N GLU A 280 -29.94 -30.59 3.47
CA GLU A 280 -30.79 -31.44 2.63
C GLU A 280 -32.18 -30.82 2.37
N ARG A 281 -32.73 -30.05 3.31
CA ARG A 281 -34.05 -29.40 3.16
C ARG A 281 -34.00 -28.12 2.34
N VAL A 282 -32.87 -27.40 2.39
CA VAL A 282 -32.60 -26.23 1.54
C VAL A 282 -32.44 -26.66 0.08
N GLU A 283 -31.72 -27.76 -0.18
CA GLU A 283 -31.57 -28.32 -1.53
C GLU A 283 -32.91 -28.82 -2.10
N ASN A 284 -33.81 -29.31 -1.25
CA ASN A 284 -35.13 -29.83 -1.66
C ASN A 284 -36.26 -28.78 -1.70
N GLY A 285 -35.97 -27.49 -1.49
CA GLY A 285 -36.93 -26.39 -1.65
C GLY A 285 -38.09 -26.36 -0.63
N SER A 286 -37.96 -27.07 0.50
CA SER A 286 -38.95 -27.09 1.57
C SER A 286 -38.79 -25.92 2.55
N ASP A 287 -39.91 -25.31 2.95
CA ASP A 287 -39.96 -24.11 3.80
C ASP A 287 -39.21 -24.31 5.14
N ILE A 288 -38.41 -23.30 5.52
CA ILE A 288 -37.33 -23.39 6.51
C ILE A 288 -37.90 -23.36 7.93
N SER A 289 -38.47 -24.48 8.38
CA SER A 289 -38.73 -24.70 9.80
C SER A 289 -37.91 -25.89 10.26
N LEU A 290 -36.80 -25.61 10.94
CA LEU A 290 -35.96 -26.64 11.53
C LEU A 290 -36.78 -27.46 12.55
N PRO A 291 -36.60 -28.79 12.64
CA PRO A 291 -37.33 -29.59 13.62
C PRO A 291 -36.99 -29.10 15.03
N ALA A 292 -37.96 -28.47 15.68
CA ALA A 292 -37.80 -27.87 17.01
C ALA A 292 -37.21 -28.89 17.97
N VAL A 293 -35.99 -28.63 18.46
CA VAL A 293 -35.43 -29.37 19.57
C VAL A 293 -36.36 -29.09 20.74
N LYS A 294 -37.13 -30.10 21.17
CA LYS A 294 -38.26 -29.91 22.11
C LYS A 294 -37.87 -29.44 23.51
N SER A 295 -36.57 -29.25 23.78
CA SER A 295 -36.02 -28.86 25.07
C SER A 295 -35.07 -27.66 24.93
N PRO A 296 -35.43 -26.50 25.51
CA PRO A 296 -34.55 -25.32 25.56
C PRO A 296 -33.22 -25.55 26.30
N LYS A 297 -33.11 -26.64 27.07
CA LYS A 297 -31.84 -27.06 27.70
C LYS A 297 -30.91 -27.73 26.69
N VAL A 298 -31.47 -28.56 25.82
CA VAL A 298 -30.71 -29.26 24.77
C VAL A 298 -30.26 -28.26 23.70
N GLU A 299 -31.10 -27.31 23.32
CA GLU A 299 -30.72 -26.23 22.39
C GLU A 299 -29.54 -25.41 22.92
N ARG A 300 -29.60 -25.01 24.20
CA ARG A 300 -28.50 -24.27 24.85
C ARG A 300 -27.21 -25.09 24.90
N ALA A 301 -27.29 -26.36 25.27
CA ALA A 301 -26.13 -27.25 25.28
C ALA A 301 -25.54 -27.42 23.87
N MET A 302 -26.37 -27.62 22.84
CA MET A 302 -25.91 -27.73 21.45
C MET A 302 -25.25 -26.44 20.94
N ALA A 303 -25.83 -25.27 21.25
CA ALA A 303 -25.25 -23.98 20.88
C ALA A 303 -23.89 -23.75 21.56
N GLU A 304 -23.79 -24.08 22.85
CA GLU A 304 -22.55 -24.02 23.62
C GLU A 304 -21.50 -24.99 23.06
N THR A 305 -21.88 -26.24 22.76
CA THR A 305 -21.02 -27.24 22.10
C THR A 305 -20.46 -26.73 20.78
N MET A 306 -21.31 -26.14 19.92
CA MET A 306 -20.90 -25.61 18.62
C MET A 306 -19.95 -24.43 18.77
N GLN A 307 -20.24 -23.53 19.71
CA GLN A 307 -19.38 -22.38 20.00
C GLN A 307 -17.99 -22.83 20.49
N VAL A 308 -17.93 -23.79 21.42
CA VAL A 308 -16.68 -24.36 21.92
C VAL A 308 -15.92 -25.14 20.85
N TYR A 309 -16.62 -25.86 19.97
CA TYR A 309 -16.02 -26.50 18.80
C TYR A 309 -15.32 -25.47 17.91
N ASN A 310 -15.98 -24.37 17.59
CA ASN A 310 -15.38 -23.29 16.80
C ASN A 310 -14.16 -22.67 17.50
N TYR A 311 -14.22 -22.45 18.81
CA TYR A 311 -13.07 -21.96 19.58
C TYR A 311 -11.87 -22.91 19.51
N ARG A 312 -12.10 -24.22 19.60
CA ARG A 312 -11.03 -25.23 19.46
C ARG A 312 -10.37 -25.18 18.08
N GLU A 313 -11.16 -25.03 17.02
CA GLU A 313 -10.61 -24.92 15.66
C GLU A 313 -9.78 -23.64 15.49
N ILE A 314 -10.25 -22.49 15.98
CA ILE A 314 -9.50 -21.22 15.97
C ILE A 314 -8.18 -21.33 16.74
N LEU A 315 -8.21 -21.93 17.94
CA LEU A 315 -7.02 -22.13 18.76
C LEU A 315 -6.01 -23.08 18.09
N ARG A 316 -6.49 -24.13 17.42
CA ARG A 316 -5.64 -25.08 16.69
C ARG A 316 -5.05 -24.51 15.40
N SER A 317 -5.76 -23.60 14.74
CA SER A 317 -5.34 -23.07 13.45
C SER A 317 -4.15 -22.09 13.54
N GLY A 318 -3.68 -21.76 14.74
CA GLY A 318 -2.64 -20.74 14.95
C GLY A 318 -3.11 -19.32 14.59
N TYR A 319 -4.43 -19.07 14.67
CA TYR A 319 -5.02 -17.80 14.23
C TYR A 319 -4.41 -16.59 14.94
N PHE A 320 -4.23 -16.67 16.26
CA PHE A 320 -3.71 -15.58 17.07
C PHE A 320 -2.22 -15.34 16.82
N GLU A 321 -1.45 -16.41 16.64
CA GLU A 321 -0.03 -16.37 16.29
C GLU A 321 0.16 -15.66 14.95
N ALA A 322 -0.55 -16.09 13.90
CA ALA A 322 -0.49 -15.47 12.58
C ALA A 322 -0.91 -14.00 12.59
N ARG A 323 -1.90 -13.62 13.42
CA ARG A 323 -2.33 -12.22 13.55
C ARG A 323 -1.29 -11.38 14.31
N ASN A 324 -0.68 -11.93 15.35
CA ASN A 324 0.40 -11.27 16.09
C ASN A 324 1.65 -11.09 15.22
N GLU A 325 2.04 -12.08 14.42
CA GLU A 325 3.18 -11.95 13.49
C GLU A 325 3.01 -10.77 12.52
N LYS A 326 1.80 -10.58 11.99
CA LYS A 326 1.48 -9.46 11.10
C LYS A 326 1.53 -8.10 11.82
N ALA A 327 0.99 -8.03 13.03
CA ALA A 327 1.08 -6.82 13.86
C ALA A 327 2.53 -6.52 14.26
N GLU A 328 3.33 -7.55 14.57
CA GLU A 328 4.75 -7.41 14.92
C GLU A 328 5.62 -6.96 13.75
N ALA A 329 5.34 -7.47 12.55
CA ALA A 329 6.00 -6.99 11.33
C ALA A 329 5.73 -5.49 11.11
N THR A 330 4.47 -5.07 11.29
CA THR A 330 4.06 -3.65 11.18
C THR A 330 4.75 -2.79 12.24
N TYR A 331 4.74 -3.23 13.50
CA TYR A 331 5.44 -2.56 14.61
C TYR A 331 6.94 -2.40 14.34
N LYS A 332 7.63 -3.48 13.94
CA LYS A 332 9.07 -3.44 13.64
C LYS A 332 9.39 -2.48 12.49
N LYS A 333 8.54 -2.43 11.47
CA LYS A 333 8.71 -1.54 10.32
C LYS A 333 8.60 -0.08 10.74
N VAL A 334 7.58 0.27 11.52
CA VAL A 334 7.37 1.63 12.06
C VAL A 334 8.52 2.03 12.98
N MET A 335 8.91 1.17 13.91
CA MET A 335 10.03 1.45 14.82
C MET A 335 11.37 1.59 14.10
N GLY A 336 11.60 0.80 13.05
CA GLY A 336 12.79 0.93 12.20
C GLY A 336 12.85 2.29 11.50
N ARG A 337 11.73 2.72 10.90
CA ARG A 337 11.62 4.02 10.22
C ARG A 337 11.77 5.19 11.20
N ARG A 338 11.16 5.09 12.39
CA ARG A 338 11.33 6.06 13.47
C ARG A 338 12.79 6.19 13.88
N ALA A 339 13.49 5.07 14.07
CA ALA A 339 14.91 5.09 14.44
C ALA A 339 15.81 5.71 13.35
N GLU A 340 15.53 5.44 12.07
CA GLU A 340 16.20 6.09 10.95
C GLU A 340 15.99 7.61 10.98
N ARG A 341 14.73 8.05 11.19
CA ARG A 341 14.35 9.47 11.29
C ARG A 341 15.04 10.16 12.45
N GLU A 342 15.01 9.58 13.65
CA GLU A 342 15.64 10.15 14.85
C GLU A 342 17.16 10.27 14.69
N LYS A 343 17.79 9.31 14.03
CA LYS A 343 19.23 9.35 13.72
C LYS A 343 19.56 10.48 12.75
N ASP A 344 18.72 10.69 11.74
CA ASP A 344 18.88 11.80 10.79
C ASP A 344 18.63 13.15 11.44
N MET A 345 17.56 13.28 12.23
CA MET A 345 17.21 14.49 12.99
C MET A 345 18.34 14.92 13.93
N LYS A 346 19.04 13.96 14.58
CA LYS A 346 20.23 14.26 15.40
C LYS A 346 21.41 14.79 14.57
N LYS A 347 21.54 14.34 13.32
CA LYS A 347 22.65 14.70 12.42
C LYS A 347 22.36 15.98 11.63
N HIS A 348 21.08 16.26 11.37
CA HIS A 348 20.61 17.34 10.51
C HIS A 348 19.36 18.06 11.09
N PRO A 349 19.42 18.60 12.31
CA PRO A 349 18.25 19.16 13.02
C PRO A 349 17.56 20.30 12.26
N GLN A 350 18.29 21.05 11.46
CA GLN A 350 17.77 22.13 10.61
C GLN A 350 16.73 21.67 9.58
N ASN A 351 16.73 20.39 9.18
CA ASN A 351 15.76 19.85 8.22
C ASN A 351 14.41 19.53 8.88
N TYR A 352 14.33 19.61 10.21
CA TYR A 352 13.18 19.17 11.01
C TYR A 352 12.53 20.30 11.83
N ARG A 353 13.02 21.54 11.69
CA ARG A 353 12.40 22.70 12.35
C ARG A 353 11.04 22.99 11.72
N SER A 354 9.99 23.01 12.54
CA SER A 354 8.69 23.57 12.18
C SER A 354 8.89 25.04 11.79
N THR A 355 8.43 25.43 10.61
CA THR A 355 8.40 26.82 10.16
C THR A 355 7.28 27.57 10.89
N VAL A 356 7.42 27.72 12.20
CA VAL A 356 6.72 28.76 12.94
C VAL A 356 7.78 29.80 13.22
N GLU A 357 7.83 30.84 12.39
CA GLU A 357 8.62 32.03 12.68
C GLU A 357 8.21 32.53 14.06
N GLU A 358 9.14 32.55 15.01
CA GLU A 358 8.99 33.33 16.23
C GLU A 358 8.65 34.77 15.79
N PRO A 359 7.58 35.39 16.31
CA PRO A 359 7.26 36.76 15.95
C PRO A 359 8.48 37.61 16.27
N THR A 360 9.09 38.17 15.23
CA THR A 360 10.17 39.11 15.35
C THR A 360 9.70 40.21 16.28
N LYS A 361 10.35 40.30 17.46
CA LYS A 361 10.22 41.47 18.32
C LYS A 361 10.68 42.66 17.49
N ASN A 362 9.72 43.40 16.96
CA ASN A 362 9.94 44.68 16.31
C ASN A 362 10.39 45.65 17.40
N THR A 363 11.70 45.75 17.62
CA THR A 363 12.30 46.87 18.33
C THR A 363 12.69 47.91 17.30
N ASP A 364 11.69 48.63 16.80
CA ASP A 364 11.91 49.94 16.16
C ASP A 364 11.29 51.00 17.09
N ASP A 365 11.99 51.29 18.18
CA ASP A 365 11.87 52.56 18.87
C ASP A 365 12.52 53.63 17.97
N ARG A 366 11.70 54.23 17.13
CA ARG A 366 11.94 55.57 16.56
C ARG A 366 10.64 56.36 16.59
N ASP A 367 10.29 56.83 17.77
CA ASP A 367 9.43 57.99 17.92
C ASP A 367 10.28 59.25 17.69
N ASP A 368 10.26 59.73 16.45
CA ASP A 368 10.39 61.16 16.13
C ASP A 368 8.99 61.67 15.78
N ILE A 369 8.34 62.36 16.73
CA ILE A 369 7.63 63.67 16.60
C ILE A 369 6.94 64.00 17.93
#